data_AF-A0A4Z0M5S5-F1
#
_entry.id   AF-A0A4Z0M5S5-F1
#
_cell.length_a   1.000
_cell.length_b   1.000
_cell.length_c   1.000
_cell.angle_alpha   90.00
_cell.angle_beta   90.00
_cell.angle_gamma   90.00
#
_symmetry.space_group_name_H-M   'P 1'
#
loop_
_entity.id
_entity.type
_entity.pdbx_description
1 polymer ?
#
loop_
_entity_poly.entity_id
_entity_poly.type
_entity_poly.pdbx_seq_one_letter_code
_entity_poly.pdbx_strand_id
1 'polypeptide(L)'
;MRKPDFSAIGPRQALLLIAALALVALAWSGGVDRFSGAYLDDALTRGGVIYATARGINALVSVLQGTEFTPWLFSFSLGEVLDPINDLIERFSAVLLVALASLALQKLLLVIVADRVFNILLSALAFALGCCSLWRAQRGFRLCLQLFLLAACLRFALALAAMASGYVDEYFLREREAANRATLENMQGELQQLSSATATPTAQGVEVAEQEISALESQLQAQRDRLQRDRAELAELQAQLDTARAGLPALERWNPLGEDRPEVAEARAAVETQSTLVAALDSEIGRSEERLAQQRERLQCLQLQLRGEDCGLAWRTANLLSPAQFSARVDALEAHMSEFAASTIDLLVALLLKSIVIPLLFLYALLTVYRVGMRRLLGDPRV
;
A
#
# COMPACT_ATOMS: atom_id res chain seq x y z
N MET A 1 -44.50 45.49 -22.88
CA MET A 1 -43.63 44.30 -22.77
C MET A 1 -43.20 43.88 -24.17
N ARG A 2 -41.89 43.77 -24.44
CA ARG A 2 -41.38 43.25 -25.74
C ARG A 2 -41.65 41.75 -25.80
N LYS A 3 -42.30 41.26 -26.85
CA LYS A 3 -42.50 39.81 -27.08
C LYS A 3 -41.14 39.14 -27.36
N PRO A 4 -40.93 37.89 -26.92
CA PRO A 4 -39.73 37.12 -27.28
C PRO A 4 -39.67 36.91 -28.79
N ASP A 5 -38.48 37.06 -29.38
CA ASP A 5 -38.26 36.96 -30.83
C ASP A 5 -37.25 35.84 -31.13
N PHE A 6 -37.76 34.65 -31.49
CA PHE A 6 -36.93 33.49 -31.81
C PHE A 6 -36.18 33.63 -33.14
N SER A 7 -36.62 34.53 -34.03
CA SER A 7 -35.93 34.82 -35.30
C SER A 7 -34.68 35.69 -35.10
N ALA A 8 -34.47 36.22 -33.89
CA ALA A 8 -33.35 37.09 -33.56
C ALA A 8 -32.04 36.35 -33.24
N ILE A 9 -32.05 35.02 -33.10
CA ILE A 9 -30.88 34.23 -32.70
C ILE A 9 -30.00 33.96 -33.93
N GLY A 10 -28.87 34.65 -34.03
CA GLY A 10 -27.87 34.35 -35.07
C GLY A 10 -27.14 33.03 -34.81
N PRO A 11 -26.48 32.43 -35.83
CA PRO A 11 -25.83 31.12 -35.72
C PRO A 11 -24.75 31.07 -34.64
N ARG A 12 -24.00 32.16 -34.44
CA ARG A 12 -23.00 32.28 -33.36
C ARG A 12 -23.63 32.25 -31.96
N GLN A 13 -24.78 32.91 -31.78
CA GLN A 13 -25.48 32.92 -30.49
C GLN A 13 -26.11 31.56 -30.20
N ALA A 14 -26.68 30.90 -31.20
CA ALA A 14 -27.19 29.55 -31.08
C ALA A 14 -26.08 28.58 -30.61
N LEU A 15 -24.89 28.65 -31.20
CA LEU A 15 -23.75 27.82 -30.80
C LEU A 15 -23.36 28.05 -29.33
N LEU A 16 -23.31 29.31 -28.88
CA LEU A 16 -22.98 29.66 -27.49
C LEU A 16 -24.03 29.15 -26.50
N LEU A 17 -25.32 29.22 -26.85
CA LEU A 17 -26.40 28.71 -26.02
C LEU A 17 -26.36 27.17 -25.94
N ILE A 18 -26.10 26.50 -27.06
CA ILE A 18 -25.91 25.04 -27.09
C ILE A 18 -24.71 24.64 -26.22
N ALA A 19 -23.58 25.35 -26.35
CA ALA A 19 -22.40 25.11 -25.52
C ALA A 19 -22.69 25.34 -24.02
N ALA A 20 -23.43 26.39 -23.68
CA ALA A 20 -23.83 26.67 -22.31
C ALA A 20 -24.73 25.56 -21.73
N LEU A 21 -25.71 25.10 -22.50
CA LEU A 21 -26.58 23.98 -22.11
C LEU A 21 -25.79 22.68 -21.96
N ALA A 22 -24.83 22.41 -22.84
CA ALA A 22 -23.97 21.23 -22.76
C ALA A 22 -23.10 21.26 -21.49
N LEU A 23 -22.52 22.41 -21.13
CA LEU A 23 -21.76 22.56 -19.88
C LEU A 23 -22.63 22.41 -18.63
N VAL A 24 -23.86 22.92 -18.66
CA VAL A 24 -24.83 22.71 -17.57
C VAL A 24 -25.19 21.23 -17.45
N ALA A 25 -25.51 20.56 -18.55
CA ALA A 25 -25.79 19.12 -18.55
C ALA A 25 -24.60 18.31 -18.01
N LEU A 26 -23.37 18.66 -18.42
CA LEU A 26 -22.15 18.04 -17.94
C LEU A 26 -21.97 18.27 -16.43
N ALA A 27 -22.21 19.49 -15.92
CA ALA A 27 -22.13 19.80 -14.49
C ALA A 27 -23.12 18.97 -13.66
N TRP A 28 -24.35 18.79 -14.16
CA TRP A 28 -25.37 17.96 -13.49
C TRP A 28 -25.12 16.46 -13.60
N SER A 29 -24.39 15.99 -14.63
CA SER A 29 -24.02 14.58 -14.74
C SER A 29 -23.10 14.11 -13.60
N GLY A 30 -22.30 15.03 -13.04
CA GLY A 30 -21.26 14.76 -12.04
C GLY A 30 -20.17 13.79 -12.49
N GLY A 31 -20.11 13.42 -13.77
CA GLY A 31 -19.17 12.41 -14.28
C GLY A 31 -17.72 12.86 -14.15
N VAL A 32 -17.45 14.12 -14.50
CA VAL A 32 -16.12 14.74 -14.37
C VAL A 32 -15.69 14.76 -12.91
N ASP A 33 -16.56 15.19 -11.99
CA ASP A 33 -16.21 15.32 -10.57
C ASP A 33 -15.93 13.96 -9.92
N ARG A 34 -16.72 12.92 -10.27
CA ARG A 34 -16.49 11.56 -9.77
C ARG A 34 -15.16 10.99 -10.26
N PHE A 35 -14.83 11.19 -11.54
CA PHE A 35 -13.56 10.72 -12.08
C PHE A 35 -12.38 11.41 -11.42
N SER A 36 -12.39 12.75 -11.35
CA SER A 36 -11.35 13.54 -10.69
C SER A 36 -11.23 13.19 -9.20
N GLY A 37 -12.37 12.99 -8.54
CA GLY A 37 -12.43 12.61 -7.14
C GLY A 37 -11.81 11.23 -6.88
N ALA A 38 -12.11 10.24 -7.71
CA ALA A 38 -11.55 8.90 -7.60
C ALA A 38 -10.03 8.90 -7.81
N TYR A 39 -9.53 9.65 -8.79
CA TYR A 39 -8.10 9.82 -8.99
C TYR A 39 -7.40 10.46 -7.78
N LEU A 40 -7.98 11.53 -7.21
CA LEU A 40 -7.41 12.19 -6.04
C LEU A 40 -7.40 11.28 -4.80
N ASP A 41 -8.45 10.49 -4.59
CA ASP A 41 -8.51 9.53 -3.48
C ASP A 41 -7.42 8.45 -3.62
N ASP A 42 -7.29 7.90 -4.83
CA ASP A 42 -6.28 6.91 -5.19
C ASP A 42 -4.85 7.44 -5.05
N ALA A 43 -4.59 8.68 -5.51
CA ALA A 43 -3.30 9.35 -5.34
C ALA A 43 -2.97 9.62 -3.85
N LEU A 44 -3.96 10.02 -3.05
CA LEU A 44 -3.81 10.20 -1.60
C LEU A 44 -3.51 8.88 -0.88
N THR A 45 -4.23 7.81 -1.21
CA THR A 45 -3.98 6.48 -0.63
C THR A 45 -2.58 5.97 -0.97
N ARG A 46 -2.20 6.00 -2.25
CA ARG A 46 -0.84 5.58 -2.67
C ARG A 46 0.26 6.40 -2.02
N GLY A 47 0.14 7.72 -2.04
CA GLY A 47 1.11 8.60 -1.40
C GLY A 47 1.16 8.41 0.11
N GLY A 48 0.02 8.14 0.75
CA GLY A 48 -0.09 7.85 2.18
C GLY A 48 0.64 6.56 2.58
N VAL A 49 0.56 5.51 1.75
CA VAL A 49 1.36 4.29 1.95
C VAL A 49 2.85 4.60 1.88
N ILE A 50 3.30 5.32 0.85
CA ILE A 50 4.72 5.72 0.71
C ILE A 50 5.18 6.54 1.93
N TYR A 51 4.33 7.44 2.42
CA TYR A 51 4.62 8.26 3.61
C TYR A 51 4.74 7.40 4.87
N ALA A 52 3.83 6.45 5.06
CA ALA A 52 3.88 5.53 6.19
C ALA A 52 5.14 4.64 6.15
N THR A 53 5.49 4.10 4.97
CA THR A 53 6.73 3.34 4.75
C THR A 53 7.96 4.18 5.10
N ALA A 54 8.05 5.41 4.60
CA ALA A 54 9.15 6.31 4.92
C ALA A 54 9.25 6.59 6.43
N ARG A 55 8.12 6.83 7.10
CA ARG A 55 8.13 7.05 8.56
C ARG A 55 8.47 5.79 9.34
N GLY A 56 8.10 4.61 8.83
CA GLY A 56 8.53 3.32 9.35
C GLY A 56 10.04 3.14 9.25
N ILE A 57 10.64 3.45 8.09
CA ILE A 57 12.10 3.46 7.90
C ILE A 57 12.77 4.43 8.88
N ASN A 58 12.26 5.67 9.00
CA ASN A 58 12.79 6.67 9.94
C ASN A 58 12.80 6.16 11.39
N ALA A 59 11.73 5.46 11.80
CA ALA A 59 11.63 4.89 13.14
C ALA A 59 12.63 3.74 13.35
N LEU A 60 12.75 2.83 12.38
CA LEU A 60 13.70 1.71 12.44
C LEU A 60 15.16 2.20 12.47
N VAL A 61 15.50 3.18 11.63
CA VAL A 61 16.84 3.77 11.60
C VAL A 61 17.18 4.45 12.93
N SER A 62 16.25 5.20 13.51
CA SER A 62 16.45 5.85 14.82
C SER A 62 16.72 4.84 15.95
N VAL A 63 16.05 3.68 15.93
CA VAL A 63 16.30 2.59 16.89
C VAL A 63 17.69 1.99 16.70
N LEU A 64 18.09 1.74 15.44
CA LEU A 64 19.40 1.18 15.11
C LEU A 64 20.54 2.14 15.45
N GLN A 65 20.36 3.45 15.21
CA GLN A 65 21.32 4.50 15.57
C GLN A 65 21.54 4.59 17.09
N GLY A 66 20.51 4.34 17.89
CA GLY A 66 20.60 4.34 19.36
C GLY A 66 21.30 3.12 19.96
N THR A 67 21.73 2.16 19.15
CA THR A 67 22.38 0.93 19.62
C THR A 67 23.90 1.13 19.68
N GLU A 68 24.41 1.55 20.85
CA GLU A 68 25.86 1.62 21.11
C GLU A 68 26.41 0.21 21.39
N PHE A 69 27.33 -0.28 20.55
CA PHE A 69 28.04 -1.54 20.81
C PHE A 69 29.18 -1.32 21.82
N THR A 70 29.18 -2.12 22.90
CA THR A 70 30.21 -2.10 23.96
C THR A 70 31.57 -2.59 23.43
N PRO A 71 32.70 -1.97 23.81
CA PRO A 71 33.82 -1.71 22.90
C PRO A 71 34.96 -2.75 22.96
N TRP A 72 34.66 -4.05 23.11
CA TRP A 72 35.75 -5.03 23.28
C TRP A 72 36.28 -5.64 21.97
N LEU A 73 35.56 -5.58 20.84
CA LEU A 73 36.10 -6.16 19.61
C LEU A 73 36.10 -5.28 18.36
N PHE A 74 35.16 -4.33 18.16
CA PHE A 74 35.19 -3.42 16.99
C PHE A 74 34.47 -2.09 17.27
N SER A 75 35.06 -0.98 16.86
CA SER A 75 34.53 0.39 17.02
C SER A 75 33.96 0.92 15.68
N PHE A 76 33.00 0.20 15.10
CA PHE A 76 32.20 0.75 13.99
C PHE A 76 30.85 1.18 14.55
N SER A 77 30.55 2.49 14.48
CA SER A 77 29.24 2.98 14.85
C SER A 77 28.27 2.66 13.70
N LEU A 78 27.37 1.71 13.93
CA LEU A 78 26.30 1.41 12.96
C LEU A 78 25.41 2.66 12.73
N GLY A 79 25.38 3.57 13.71
CA GLY A 79 24.68 4.85 13.62
C GLY A 79 25.21 5.77 12.52
N GLU A 80 26.53 6.02 12.44
CA GLU A 80 27.10 6.92 11.42
C GLU A 80 26.90 6.40 9.98
N VAL A 81 26.85 5.08 9.80
CA VAL A 81 26.57 4.47 8.48
C VAL A 81 25.12 4.71 8.05
N LEU A 82 24.18 4.78 9.00
CA LEU A 82 22.76 4.98 8.72
C LEU A 82 22.36 6.46 8.63
N ASP A 83 23.21 7.39 9.07
CA ASP A 83 22.93 8.84 9.05
C ASP A 83 22.50 9.38 7.67
N PRO A 84 23.15 9.02 6.54
CA PRO A 84 22.72 9.50 5.23
C PRO A 84 21.30 9.08 4.86
N ILE A 85 20.88 7.87 5.28
CA ILE A 85 19.53 7.35 5.04
C ILE A 85 18.54 8.10 5.93
N ASN A 86 18.86 8.30 7.21
CA ASN A 86 18.02 9.04 8.13
C ASN A 86 17.72 10.46 7.61
N ASP A 87 18.76 11.21 7.24
CA ASP A 87 18.64 12.57 6.71
C ASP A 87 17.81 12.63 5.43
N LEU A 88 18.03 11.67 4.52
CA LEU A 88 17.28 11.57 3.28
C LEU A 88 15.79 11.32 3.57
N ILE A 89 15.48 10.36 4.44
CA ILE A 89 14.11 9.95 4.74
C ILE A 89 13.36 11.02 5.52
N GLU A 90 14.03 11.73 6.43
CA GLU A 90 13.43 12.86 7.13
C GLU A 90 13.00 13.94 6.14
N ARG A 91 13.90 14.39 5.26
CA ARG A 91 13.60 15.41 4.24
C ARG A 91 12.55 14.93 3.24
N PHE A 92 12.67 13.68 2.80
CA PHE A 92 11.71 13.06 1.90
C PHE A 92 10.30 13.04 2.51
N SER A 93 10.16 12.53 3.73
CA SER A 93 8.86 12.42 4.39
C SER A 93 8.22 13.79 4.67
N ALA A 94 9.03 14.82 4.97
CA ALA A 94 8.54 16.18 5.12
C ALA A 94 7.98 16.77 3.81
N VAL A 95 8.69 16.61 2.70
CA VAL A 95 8.21 17.09 1.38
C VAL A 95 7.00 16.29 0.89
N LEU A 96 7.02 14.98 1.10
CA LEU A 96 5.91 14.08 0.79
C LEU A 96 4.64 14.48 1.54
N LEU A 97 4.76 14.87 2.81
CA LEU A 97 3.63 15.39 3.61
C LEU A 97 3.03 16.66 2.98
N VAL A 98 3.86 17.58 2.49
CA VAL A 98 3.38 18.80 1.79
C VAL A 98 2.65 18.44 0.49
N ALA A 99 3.17 17.48 -0.28
CA ALA A 99 2.53 17.00 -1.50
C ALA A 99 1.16 16.34 -1.21
N LEU A 100 1.08 15.51 -0.16
CA LEU A 100 -0.18 14.92 0.31
C LEU A 100 -1.18 15.98 0.77
N ALA A 101 -0.72 16.98 1.52
CA ALA A 101 -1.56 18.10 1.94
C ALA A 101 -2.10 18.88 0.72
N SER A 102 -1.30 19.07 -0.33
CA SER A 102 -1.75 19.67 -1.59
C SER A 102 -2.85 18.86 -2.28
N LEU A 103 -2.70 17.53 -2.36
CA LEU A 103 -3.72 16.65 -2.93
C LEU A 103 -5.01 16.67 -2.10
N ALA A 104 -4.90 16.65 -0.76
CA ALA A 104 -6.04 16.71 0.14
C ALA A 104 -6.78 18.05 0.01
N LEU A 105 -6.04 19.16 -0.11
CA LEU A 105 -6.61 20.47 -0.37
C LEU A 105 -7.34 20.50 -1.72
N GLN A 106 -6.75 19.95 -2.78
CA GLN A 106 -7.41 19.84 -4.09
C GLN A 106 -8.71 19.03 -4.01
N LYS A 107 -8.72 17.91 -3.27
CA LYS A 107 -9.92 17.11 -3.05
C LYS A 107 -11.00 17.90 -2.31
N LEU A 108 -10.63 18.63 -1.26
CA LEU A 108 -11.56 19.46 -0.51
C LEU A 108 -12.16 20.56 -1.40
N LEU A 109 -11.33 21.27 -2.16
CA LEU A 109 -11.80 22.30 -3.08
C LEU A 109 -12.67 21.70 -4.20
N LEU A 110 -12.35 20.50 -4.70
CA LEU A 110 -13.19 19.81 -5.67
C LEU A 110 -14.59 19.52 -5.10
N VAL A 111 -14.68 19.07 -3.84
CA VAL A 111 -15.98 18.84 -3.17
C VAL A 111 -16.77 20.14 -3.05
N ILE A 112 -16.12 21.24 -2.65
CA ILE A 112 -16.77 22.55 -2.53
C ILE A 112 -17.31 23.01 -3.90
N VAL A 113 -16.50 22.93 -4.93
CA VAL A 113 -16.83 23.45 -6.27
C VAL A 113 -17.82 22.54 -7.02
N ALA A 114 -17.83 21.24 -6.72
CA ALA A 114 -18.78 20.27 -7.26
C ALA A 114 -20.17 20.33 -6.59
N ASP A 115 -20.35 21.17 -5.58
CA ASP A 115 -21.63 21.30 -4.88
C ASP A 115 -22.77 21.79 -5.80
N ARG A 116 -24.01 21.41 -5.44
CA ARG A 116 -25.22 21.78 -6.19
C ARG A 116 -25.39 23.29 -6.32
N VAL A 117 -24.90 24.09 -5.37
CA VAL A 117 -24.96 25.57 -5.45
C VAL A 117 -24.28 26.07 -6.72
N PHE A 118 -23.12 25.52 -7.09
CA PHE A 118 -22.43 25.93 -8.33
C PHE A 118 -23.18 25.47 -9.58
N ASN A 119 -23.80 24.28 -9.56
CA ASN A 119 -24.63 23.80 -10.68
C ASN A 119 -25.88 24.67 -10.88
N ILE A 120 -26.52 25.10 -9.79
CA ILE A 120 -27.68 26.01 -9.82
C ILE A 120 -27.25 27.38 -10.35
N LEU A 121 -26.13 27.94 -9.86
CA LEU A 121 -25.59 29.21 -10.33
C LEU A 121 -25.30 29.16 -11.84
N LEU A 122 -24.66 28.09 -12.31
CA LEU A 122 -24.34 27.90 -13.72
C LEU A 122 -25.62 27.80 -14.57
N SER A 123 -26.63 27.09 -14.09
CA SER A 123 -27.95 26.95 -14.74
C SER A 123 -28.69 28.30 -14.81
N ALA A 124 -28.66 29.07 -13.73
CA ALA A 124 -29.28 30.40 -13.67
C ALA A 124 -28.62 31.39 -14.64
N LEU A 125 -27.29 31.37 -14.74
CA LEU A 125 -26.54 32.18 -15.70
C LEU A 125 -26.80 31.77 -17.15
N ALA A 126 -26.91 30.47 -17.45
CA ALA A 126 -27.29 29.97 -18.77
C ALA A 126 -28.72 30.40 -19.15
N PHE A 127 -29.66 30.33 -18.20
CA PHE A 127 -31.03 30.79 -18.40
C PHE A 127 -31.08 32.31 -18.66
N ALA A 128 -30.39 33.10 -17.85
CA ALA A 128 -30.29 34.56 -18.03
C ALA A 128 -29.67 34.93 -19.39
N LEU A 129 -28.67 34.17 -19.85
CA LEU A 129 -28.05 34.32 -21.17
C LEU A 129 -29.08 34.08 -22.29
N GLY A 130 -29.88 33.02 -22.21
CA GLY A 130 -30.96 32.71 -23.15
C GLY A 130 -32.03 33.81 -23.20
N CYS A 131 -32.49 34.27 -22.03
CA CYS A 131 -33.41 35.40 -21.91
C CYS A 131 -32.86 36.67 -22.59
N CYS A 132 -31.60 37.04 -22.28
CA CYS A 132 -30.97 38.21 -22.89
C CYS A 132 -30.84 38.10 -24.42
N SER A 133 -30.65 36.88 -24.96
CA SER A 133 -30.66 36.62 -26.39
C SER A 133 -32.05 36.86 -27.00
N LEU A 134 -33.11 36.30 -26.42
CA LEU A 134 -34.50 36.42 -26.90
C LEU A 134 -35.06 37.87 -26.86
N TRP A 135 -34.62 38.68 -25.90
CA TRP A 135 -35.02 40.09 -25.78
C TRP A 135 -34.07 41.07 -26.49
N ARG A 136 -33.06 40.56 -27.22
CA ARG A 136 -32.06 41.36 -27.97
C ARG A 136 -31.30 42.34 -27.08
N ALA A 137 -31.11 42.00 -25.80
CA ALA A 137 -30.43 42.83 -24.80
C ALA A 137 -28.90 42.66 -24.88
N GLN A 138 -28.26 43.26 -25.89
CA GLN A 138 -26.84 43.01 -26.22
C GLN A 138 -25.85 43.29 -25.07
N ARG A 139 -26.12 44.28 -24.21
CA ARG A 139 -25.29 44.57 -23.02
C ARG A 139 -25.46 43.47 -21.96
N GLY A 140 -26.70 43.07 -21.68
CA GLY A 140 -27.01 41.98 -20.75
C GLY A 140 -26.46 40.64 -21.20
N PHE A 141 -26.58 40.32 -22.50
CA PHE A 141 -26.02 39.10 -23.08
C PHE A 141 -24.51 39.00 -22.86
N ARG A 142 -23.75 40.07 -23.11
CA ARG A 142 -22.29 40.10 -22.89
C ARG A 142 -21.92 39.90 -21.42
N LEU A 143 -22.62 40.58 -20.50
CA LEU A 143 -22.39 40.42 -19.06
C LEU A 143 -22.71 38.99 -18.59
N CYS A 144 -23.87 38.45 -18.97
CA CYS A 144 -24.26 37.08 -18.64
C CYS A 144 -23.28 36.06 -19.20
N LEU A 145 -22.79 36.25 -20.43
CA LEU A 145 -21.80 35.36 -21.05
C LEU A 145 -20.48 35.39 -20.29
N GLN A 146 -19.99 36.59 -19.92
CA GLN A 146 -18.75 36.74 -19.16
C GLN A 146 -18.86 36.08 -17.77
N LEU A 147 -19.96 36.31 -17.06
CA LEU A 147 -20.21 35.69 -15.75
C LEU A 147 -20.38 34.17 -15.88
N PHE A 148 -21.08 33.69 -16.90
CA PHE A 148 -21.26 32.27 -17.18
C PHE A 148 -19.92 31.59 -17.44
N LEU A 149 -19.08 32.15 -18.31
CA LEU A 149 -17.76 31.58 -18.61
C LEU A 149 -16.82 31.61 -17.41
N LEU A 150 -16.87 32.67 -16.59
CA LEU A 150 -16.11 32.74 -15.34
C LEU A 150 -16.56 31.65 -14.36
N ALA A 151 -17.88 31.49 -14.16
CA ALA A 151 -18.45 30.47 -13.30
C ALA A 151 -18.14 29.05 -13.81
N ALA A 152 -18.26 28.81 -15.12
CA ALA A 152 -17.91 27.54 -15.74
C ALA A 152 -16.42 27.23 -15.58
N CYS A 153 -15.54 28.22 -15.82
CA CYS A 153 -14.11 28.07 -15.64
C CYS A 153 -13.79 27.69 -14.19
N LEU A 154 -14.33 28.43 -13.21
CA LEU A 154 -14.13 28.13 -11.80
C LEU A 154 -14.66 26.73 -11.43
N ARG A 155 -15.84 26.35 -11.96
CA ARG A 155 -16.52 25.08 -11.71
C ARG A 155 -15.74 23.85 -12.18
N PHE A 156 -15.10 23.96 -13.34
CA PHE A 156 -14.43 22.82 -13.97
C PHE A 156 -12.90 22.85 -13.84
N ALA A 157 -12.31 23.99 -13.44
CA ALA A 157 -10.85 24.16 -13.39
C ALA A 157 -10.14 23.06 -12.59
N LEU A 158 -10.57 22.80 -11.35
CA LEU A 158 -9.95 21.81 -10.49
C LEU A 158 -10.20 20.38 -10.96
N ALA A 159 -11.44 20.09 -11.39
CA ALA A 159 -11.78 18.76 -11.88
C ALA A 159 -10.95 18.41 -13.13
N LEU A 160 -10.82 19.34 -14.07
CA LEU A 160 -10.00 19.17 -15.26
C LEU A 160 -8.50 19.12 -14.96
N ALA A 161 -8.01 19.91 -14.00
CA ALA A 161 -6.62 19.84 -13.55
C ALA A 161 -6.29 18.46 -12.95
N ALA A 162 -7.18 17.93 -12.09
CA ALA A 162 -7.03 16.60 -11.53
C ALA A 162 -7.13 15.50 -12.60
N MET A 163 -8.01 15.65 -13.60
CA MET A 163 -8.04 14.73 -14.75
C MET A 163 -6.73 14.75 -15.53
N ALA A 164 -6.17 15.94 -15.80
CA ALA A 164 -4.89 16.06 -16.49
C ALA A 164 -3.77 15.37 -15.71
N SER A 165 -3.70 15.58 -14.39
CA SER A 165 -2.78 14.84 -13.52
C SER A 165 -3.02 13.34 -13.58
N GLY A 166 -4.27 12.89 -13.57
CA GLY A 166 -4.61 11.46 -13.68
C GLY A 166 -4.15 10.81 -14.97
N TYR A 167 -4.28 11.50 -16.11
CA TYR A 167 -3.73 11.02 -17.38
C TYR A 167 -2.20 10.92 -17.33
N VAL A 168 -1.50 11.91 -16.78
CA VAL A 168 -0.04 11.83 -16.70
C VAL A 168 0.41 10.73 -15.72
N ASP A 169 -0.28 10.58 -14.59
CA ASP A 169 -0.01 9.53 -13.60
C ASP A 169 -0.14 8.13 -14.22
N GLU A 170 -1.26 7.86 -14.90
CA GLU A 170 -1.54 6.58 -15.55
C GLU A 170 -0.45 6.16 -16.55
N TYR A 171 -0.07 7.09 -17.45
CA TYR A 171 0.77 6.76 -18.59
C TYR A 171 2.28 6.86 -18.30
N PHE A 172 2.71 7.69 -17.34
CA PHE A 172 4.13 7.99 -17.14
C PHE A 172 4.65 7.70 -15.73
N LEU A 173 3.82 7.83 -14.70
CA LEU A 173 4.31 7.79 -13.32
C LEU A 173 4.02 6.46 -12.62
N ARG A 174 2.87 5.84 -12.89
CA ARG A 174 2.36 4.74 -12.07
C ARG A 174 3.29 3.53 -12.00
N GLU A 175 3.85 3.12 -13.13
CA GLU A 175 4.78 1.98 -13.18
C GLU A 175 6.08 2.29 -12.42
N ARG A 176 6.64 3.48 -12.62
CA ARG A 176 7.86 3.93 -11.94
C ARG A 176 7.65 4.11 -10.44
N GLU A 177 6.50 4.65 -10.03
CA GLU A 177 6.12 4.75 -8.62
C GLU A 177 5.98 3.37 -7.97
N ALA A 178 5.39 2.40 -8.67
CA ALA A 178 5.25 1.04 -8.15
C ALA A 178 6.61 0.35 -7.98
N ALA A 179 7.51 0.47 -8.96
CA ALA A 179 8.86 -0.08 -8.89
C ALA A 179 9.67 0.56 -7.75
N ASN A 180 9.69 1.89 -7.67
CA ASN A 180 10.46 2.60 -6.65
C ASN A 180 9.89 2.40 -5.24
N ARG A 181 8.58 2.21 -5.09
CA ARG A 181 7.96 1.86 -3.80
C ARG A 181 8.44 0.49 -3.32
N ALA A 182 8.56 -0.49 -4.21
CA ALA A 182 9.06 -1.82 -3.83
C ALA A 182 10.49 -1.74 -3.26
N THR A 183 11.34 -0.86 -3.80
CA THR A 183 12.68 -0.59 -3.23
C THR A 183 12.61 -0.06 -1.80
N LEU A 184 11.68 0.85 -1.50
CA LEU A 184 11.46 1.35 -0.14
C LEU A 184 10.95 0.25 0.81
N GLU A 185 10.02 -0.59 0.36
CA GLU A 185 9.47 -1.70 1.14
C GLU A 185 10.53 -2.76 1.44
N ASN A 186 11.38 -3.10 0.45
CA ASN A 186 12.51 -4.02 0.63
C ASN A 186 13.50 -3.48 1.67
N MET A 187 13.87 -2.20 1.56
CA MET A 187 14.76 -1.55 2.53
C MET A 187 14.17 -1.53 3.94
N GLN A 188 12.87 -1.26 4.07
CA GLN A 188 12.18 -1.34 5.36
C GLN A 188 12.26 -2.76 5.95
N GLY A 189 12.05 -3.79 5.12
CA GLY A 189 12.15 -5.19 5.52
C GLY A 189 13.56 -5.59 5.98
N GLU A 190 14.60 -5.15 5.27
CA GLU A 190 15.99 -5.36 5.65
C GLU A 190 16.32 -4.72 7.01
N LEU A 191 15.93 -3.45 7.20
CA LEU A 191 16.13 -2.73 8.46
C LEU A 191 15.38 -3.37 9.62
N GLN A 192 14.19 -3.92 9.39
CA GLN A 192 13.41 -4.63 10.41
C GLN A 192 14.08 -5.95 10.85
N GLN A 193 14.71 -6.67 9.91
CA GLN A 193 15.49 -7.85 10.25
C GLN A 193 16.73 -7.49 11.08
N LEU A 194 17.41 -6.40 10.71
CA LEU A 194 18.56 -5.86 11.45
C LEU A 194 18.16 -5.40 12.87
N SER A 195 17.06 -4.66 13.02
CA SER A 195 16.60 -4.21 14.33
C SER A 195 16.23 -5.37 15.24
N SER A 196 15.63 -6.42 14.69
CA SER A 196 15.26 -7.63 15.44
C SER A 196 16.48 -8.43 15.92
N ALA A 197 17.61 -8.32 15.22
CA ALA A 197 18.86 -8.96 15.58
C ALA A 197 19.71 -8.15 16.59
N THR A 198 19.47 -6.84 16.68
CA THR A 198 20.28 -5.91 17.49
C THR A 198 19.52 -5.32 18.68
N ALA A 199 18.24 -5.67 18.84
CA ALA A 199 17.40 -5.17 19.91
C ALA A 199 18.01 -5.44 21.29
N THR A 200 18.33 -4.37 22.02
CA THR A 200 18.65 -4.42 23.44
C THR A 200 17.45 -5.03 24.17
N PRO A 201 17.65 -6.04 25.03
CA PRO A 201 16.57 -6.71 25.75
C PRO A 201 15.83 -5.71 26.62
N THR A 202 14.60 -5.40 26.23
CA THR A 202 13.67 -4.58 27.01
C THR A 202 12.70 -5.50 27.76
N ALA A 203 12.14 -5.02 28.86
CA ALA A 203 11.10 -5.75 29.60
C ALA A 203 9.89 -6.11 28.69
N GLN A 204 9.55 -5.22 27.75
CA GLN A 204 8.53 -5.47 26.72
C GLN A 204 8.96 -6.57 25.73
N GLY A 205 10.23 -6.62 25.33
CA GLY A 205 10.75 -7.68 24.45
C GLY A 205 10.70 -9.08 25.09
N VAL A 206 10.90 -9.16 26.41
CA VAL A 206 10.72 -10.41 27.17
C VAL A 206 9.25 -10.82 27.22
N GLU A 207 8.34 -9.89 27.48
CA GLU A 207 6.90 -10.17 27.53
C GLU A 207 6.37 -10.67 26.16
N VAL A 208 6.84 -10.08 25.06
CA VAL A 208 6.50 -10.56 23.70
C VAL A 208 7.06 -11.96 23.45
N ALA A 209 8.30 -12.24 23.84
CA ALA A 209 8.89 -13.57 23.68
C ALA A 209 8.17 -14.63 24.54
N GLU A 210 7.71 -14.29 25.74
CA GLU A 210 6.87 -15.16 26.58
C GLU A 210 5.52 -15.46 25.91
N GLN A 211 4.89 -14.46 25.30
CA GLN A 211 3.64 -14.65 24.55
C GLN A 211 3.84 -15.58 23.35
N GLU A 212 4.90 -15.40 22.57
CA GLU A 212 5.22 -16.29 21.44
C GLU A 212 5.44 -17.75 21.87
N ILE A 213 6.18 -17.97 22.97
CA ILE A 213 6.39 -19.30 23.55
C ILE A 213 5.06 -19.92 23.98
N SER A 214 4.21 -19.16 24.68
CA SER A 214 2.90 -19.67 25.11
C SER A 214 1.99 -20.05 23.94
N ALA A 215 2.04 -19.29 22.84
CA ALA A 215 1.30 -19.59 21.62
C ALA A 215 1.82 -20.87 20.96
N LEU A 216 3.14 -21.03 20.85
CA LEU A 216 3.79 -22.24 20.33
C LEU A 216 3.46 -23.48 21.18
N GLU A 217 3.45 -23.36 22.51
CA GLU A 217 3.07 -24.44 23.42
C GLU A 217 1.62 -24.88 23.19
N SER A 218 0.70 -23.93 23.04
CA SER A 218 -0.71 -24.22 22.76
C SER A 218 -0.88 -24.94 21.42
N GLN A 219 -0.14 -24.53 20.38
CA GLN A 219 -0.14 -25.19 19.07
C GLN A 219 0.43 -26.60 19.16
N LEU A 220 1.55 -26.78 19.88
CA LEU A 220 2.18 -28.08 20.07
C LEU A 220 1.27 -29.05 20.82
N GLN A 221 0.55 -28.57 21.83
CA GLN A 221 -0.43 -29.36 22.56
C GLN A 221 -1.56 -29.85 21.62
N ALA A 222 -2.10 -28.95 20.79
CA ALA A 222 -3.13 -29.32 19.81
C ALA A 222 -2.62 -30.36 18.78
N GLN A 223 -1.35 -30.25 18.36
CA GLN A 223 -0.71 -31.24 17.47
C GLN A 223 -0.55 -32.60 18.17
N ARG A 224 -0.13 -32.64 19.44
CA ARG A 224 -0.01 -33.89 20.23
C ARG A 224 -1.37 -34.56 20.44
N ASP A 225 -2.40 -33.79 20.74
CA ASP A 225 -3.76 -34.30 20.90
C ASP A 225 -4.31 -34.87 19.57
N ARG A 226 -3.93 -34.26 18.43
CA ARG A 226 -4.23 -34.81 17.11
C ARG A 226 -3.49 -36.12 16.86
N LEU A 227 -2.19 -36.16 17.12
CA LEU A 227 -1.38 -37.37 16.95
C LEU A 227 -1.92 -38.54 17.80
N GLN A 228 -2.37 -38.27 19.02
CA GLN A 228 -2.98 -39.28 19.88
C GLN A 228 -4.26 -39.86 19.27
N ARG A 229 -5.11 -39.01 18.66
CA ARG A 229 -6.32 -39.46 17.95
C ARG A 229 -5.97 -40.29 16.71
N ASP A 230 -5.02 -39.82 15.90
CA ASP A 230 -4.60 -40.50 14.67
C ASP A 230 -3.95 -41.87 14.98
N ARG A 231 -3.21 -41.98 16.10
CA ARG A 231 -2.68 -43.25 16.60
C ARG A 231 -3.77 -44.22 17.08
N ALA A 232 -4.82 -43.71 17.71
CA ALA A 232 -5.96 -44.54 18.12
C ALA A 232 -6.73 -45.07 16.89
N GLU A 233 -6.92 -44.23 15.87
CA GLU A 233 -7.52 -44.63 14.58
C GLU A 233 -6.66 -45.68 13.85
N LEU A 234 -5.34 -45.50 13.84
CA LEU A 234 -4.42 -46.49 13.27
C LEU A 234 -4.54 -47.85 13.96
N ALA A 235 -4.65 -47.86 15.29
CA ALA A 235 -4.82 -49.10 16.06
C ALA A 235 -6.14 -49.81 15.72
N GLU A 236 -7.22 -49.06 15.51
CA GLU A 236 -8.51 -49.59 15.08
C GLU A 236 -8.44 -50.18 13.67
N LEU A 237 -7.82 -49.47 12.72
CA LEU A 237 -7.61 -49.98 11.35
C LEU A 237 -6.75 -51.26 11.33
N GLN A 238 -5.74 -51.34 12.21
CA GLN A 238 -4.93 -52.55 12.37
C GLN A 238 -5.77 -53.72 12.87
N ALA A 239 -6.65 -53.50 13.86
CA ALA A 239 -7.57 -54.53 14.35
C ALA A 239 -8.56 -55.00 13.26
N GLN A 240 -9.05 -54.10 12.41
CA GLN A 240 -9.90 -54.44 11.27
C GLN A 240 -9.15 -55.29 10.23
N LEU A 241 -7.91 -54.92 9.91
CA LEU A 241 -7.05 -55.70 9.01
C LEU A 241 -6.79 -57.11 9.56
N ASP A 242 -6.52 -57.25 10.86
CA ASP A 242 -6.30 -58.55 11.50
C ASP A 242 -7.57 -59.41 11.48
N THR A 243 -8.73 -58.80 11.68
CA THR A 243 -10.03 -59.48 11.59
C THR A 243 -10.32 -59.96 10.17
N ALA A 244 -10.07 -59.12 9.16
CA ALA A 244 -10.23 -59.47 7.75
C ALA A 244 -9.29 -60.63 7.34
N ARG A 245 -8.05 -60.64 7.84
CA ARG A 245 -7.09 -61.74 7.65
C ARG A 245 -7.49 -63.02 8.37
N ALA A 246 -8.08 -62.92 9.57
CA ALA A 246 -8.52 -64.07 10.33
C ALA A 246 -9.64 -64.86 9.64
N GLY A 247 -10.49 -64.18 8.85
CA GLY A 247 -11.54 -64.77 8.03
C GLY A 247 -11.04 -65.60 6.83
N LEU A 248 -9.75 -65.52 6.48
CA LEU A 248 -9.17 -66.26 5.35
C LEU A 248 -8.83 -67.72 5.68
N PRO A 249 -8.97 -68.66 4.72
CA PRO A 249 -8.46 -70.02 4.83
C PRO A 249 -6.96 -70.06 5.13
N ALA A 250 -6.51 -71.04 5.93
CA ALA A 250 -5.12 -71.13 6.41
C ALA A 250 -4.05 -71.15 5.29
N LEU A 251 -4.37 -71.75 4.14
CA LEU A 251 -3.47 -71.84 2.97
C LEU A 251 -3.32 -70.51 2.22
N GLU A 252 -4.38 -69.68 2.14
CA GLU A 252 -4.31 -68.34 1.51
C GLU A 252 -3.51 -67.37 2.38
N ARG A 253 -3.58 -67.52 3.70
CA ARG A 253 -2.88 -66.67 4.68
C ARG A 253 -1.35 -66.76 4.61
N TRP A 254 -0.82 -67.86 4.05
CA TRP A 254 0.61 -68.16 3.93
C TRP A 254 1.13 -68.06 2.49
N ASN A 255 0.34 -67.55 1.54
CA ASN A 255 0.75 -67.42 0.14
C ASN A 255 1.32 -66.00 -0.15
N PRO A 256 2.64 -65.80 -0.14
CA PRO A 256 3.25 -64.48 -0.37
C PRO A 256 3.19 -64.02 -1.84
N LEU A 257 2.79 -64.89 -2.77
CA LEU A 257 2.69 -64.62 -4.21
C LEU A 257 1.23 -64.53 -4.69
N GLY A 258 0.25 -64.68 -3.78
CA GLY A 258 -1.16 -64.54 -4.08
C GLY A 258 -1.60 -63.08 -4.06
N GLU A 259 -2.49 -62.70 -4.95
CA GLU A 259 -3.13 -61.38 -4.92
C GLU A 259 -4.09 -61.33 -3.71
N ASP A 260 -3.94 -60.30 -2.87
CA ASP A 260 -4.81 -60.13 -1.69
C ASP A 260 -6.27 -60.01 -2.16
N ARG A 261 -7.20 -60.58 -1.38
CA ARG A 261 -8.63 -60.31 -1.60
C ARG A 261 -8.86 -58.79 -1.52
N PRO A 262 -9.78 -58.23 -2.33
CA PRO A 262 -9.99 -56.79 -2.40
C PRO A 262 -10.24 -56.16 -1.01
N GLU A 263 -10.97 -56.86 -0.12
CA GLU A 263 -11.24 -56.43 1.26
C GLU A 263 -9.97 -56.31 2.12
N VAL A 264 -9.01 -57.22 1.98
CA VAL A 264 -7.75 -57.20 2.74
C VAL A 264 -6.77 -56.20 2.13
N ALA A 265 -6.76 -56.06 0.81
CA ALA A 265 -5.97 -55.06 0.11
C ALA A 265 -6.41 -53.64 0.48
N GLU A 266 -7.71 -53.38 0.54
CA GLU A 266 -8.29 -52.09 0.95
C GLU A 266 -7.98 -51.77 2.42
N ALA A 267 -8.18 -52.72 3.33
CA ALA A 267 -7.84 -52.54 4.74
C ALA A 267 -6.33 -52.30 4.97
N ARG A 268 -5.47 -53.01 4.23
CA ARG A 268 -4.01 -52.82 4.27
C ARG A 268 -3.62 -51.44 3.75
N ALA A 269 -4.20 -51.00 2.63
CA ALA A 269 -3.95 -49.68 2.07
C ALA A 269 -4.41 -48.56 3.02
N ALA A 270 -5.52 -48.75 3.73
CA ALA A 270 -6.00 -47.81 4.75
C ALA A 270 -5.03 -47.71 5.94
N VAL A 271 -4.53 -48.84 6.46
CA VAL A 271 -3.50 -48.86 7.52
C VAL A 271 -2.22 -48.17 7.05
N GLU A 272 -1.75 -48.46 5.83
CA GLU A 272 -0.54 -47.86 5.28
C GLU A 272 -0.70 -46.34 5.13
N THR A 273 -1.83 -45.88 4.59
CA THR A 273 -2.16 -44.46 4.45
C THR A 273 -2.19 -43.77 5.82
N GLN A 274 -2.89 -44.34 6.80
CA GLN A 274 -2.95 -43.74 8.14
C GLN A 274 -1.58 -43.75 8.84
N SER A 275 -0.77 -44.80 8.64
CA SER A 275 0.57 -44.90 9.23
C SER A 275 1.52 -43.80 8.70
N THR A 276 1.42 -43.46 7.41
CA THR A 276 2.22 -42.38 6.82
C THR A 276 1.79 -41.01 7.32
N LEU A 277 0.50 -40.79 7.54
CA LEU A 277 -0.03 -39.57 8.15
C LEU A 277 0.46 -39.39 9.59
N VAL A 278 0.40 -40.45 10.41
CA VAL A 278 0.92 -40.46 11.78
C VAL A 278 2.42 -40.14 11.80
N ALA A 279 3.21 -40.76 10.92
CA ALA A 279 4.64 -40.50 10.83
C ALA A 279 4.97 -39.06 10.38
N ALA A 280 4.20 -38.50 9.45
CA ALA A 280 4.38 -37.12 9.00
C ALA A 280 4.08 -36.11 10.11
N LEU A 281 2.99 -36.30 10.86
CA LEU A 281 2.60 -35.44 11.98
C LEU A 281 3.60 -35.55 13.14
N ASP A 282 4.11 -36.74 13.43
CA ASP A 282 5.15 -36.96 14.45
C ASP A 282 6.44 -36.19 14.11
N SER A 283 6.86 -36.22 12.83
CA SER A 283 8.00 -35.43 12.36
C SER A 283 7.75 -33.91 12.45
N GLU A 284 6.52 -33.46 12.17
CA GLU A 284 6.15 -32.04 12.31
C GLU A 284 6.22 -31.58 13.77
N ILE A 285 5.71 -32.40 14.70
CA ILE A 285 5.81 -32.15 16.15
C ILE A 285 7.27 -32.03 16.56
N GLY A 286 8.16 -32.92 16.09
CA GLY A 286 9.59 -32.83 16.37
C GLY A 286 10.22 -31.50 15.94
N ARG A 287 9.87 -30.98 14.76
CA ARG A 287 10.34 -29.65 14.30
C ARG A 287 9.76 -28.51 15.14
N SER A 288 8.50 -28.63 15.57
CA SER A 288 7.87 -27.65 16.46
C SER A 288 8.52 -27.64 17.85
N GLU A 289 8.88 -28.82 18.38
CA GLU A 289 9.60 -28.96 19.65
C GLU A 289 10.99 -28.32 19.60
N GLU A 290 11.73 -28.50 18.50
CA GLU A 290 13.04 -27.88 18.30
C GLU A 290 12.94 -26.35 18.24
N ARG A 291 11.96 -25.81 17.51
CA ARG A 291 11.68 -24.36 17.48
C ARG A 291 11.32 -23.82 18.86
N LEU A 292 10.49 -24.53 19.61
CA LEU A 292 10.10 -24.15 20.97
C LEU A 292 11.33 -24.12 21.90
N ALA A 293 12.22 -25.12 21.79
CA ALA A 293 13.47 -25.16 22.54
C ALA A 293 14.36 -23.94 22.22
N GLN A 294 14.52 -23.62 20.94
CA GLN A 294 15.29 -22.46 20.49
C GLN A 294 14.72 -21.13 21.05
N GLN A 295 13.40 -20.96 21.04
CA GLN A 295 12.76 -19.76 21.59
C GLN A 295 12.91 -19.66 23.10
N ARG A 296 12.80 -20.78 23.84
CA ARG A 296 13.04 -20.80 25.29
C ARG A 296 14.48 -20.43 25.64
N GLU A 297 15.45 -20.93 24.89
CA GLU A 297 16.85 -20.55 25.06
C GLU A 297 17.06 -19.05 24.79
N ARG A 298 16.42 -18.50 23.77
CA ARG A 298 16.44 -17.06 23.47
C ARG A 298 15.84 -16.25 24.62
N LEU A 299 14.66 -16.63 25.13
CA LEU A 299 14.03 -15.97 26.28
C LEU A 299 14.93 -15.98 27.51
N GLN A 300 15.55 -17.13 27.80
CA GLN A 300 16.48 -17.26 28.92
C GLN A 300 17.66 -16.28 28.79
N CYS A 301 18.22 -16.15 27.58
CA CYS A 301 19.29 -15.18 27.32
C CYS A 301 18.81 -13.73 27.47
N LEU A 302 17.63 -13.36 26.95
CA LEU A 302 17.05 -12.02 27.14
C LEU A 302 16.89 -11.69 28.63
N GLN A 303 16.41 -12.64 29.43
CA GLN A 303 16.24 -12.48 30.87
C GLN A 303 17.58 -12.34 31.63
N LEU A 304 18.64 -13.03 31.18
CA LEU A 304 19.99 -12.88 31.75
C LEU A 304 20.56 -11.49 31.44
N GLN A 305 20.43 -11.03 30.19
CA GLN A 305 20.91 -9.72 29.77
C GLN A 305 20.18 -8.58 30.49
N LEU A 306 18.88 -8.71 30.78
CA LEU A 306 18.12 -7.77 31.62
C LEU A 306 18.63 -7.67 33.05
N ARG A 307 19.27 -8.72 33.56
CA ARG A 307 19.94 -8.74 34.87
C ARG A 307 21.39 -8.26 34.79
N GLY A 308 21.88 -7.90 33.60
CA GLY A 308 23.28 -7.56 33.35
C GLY A 308 24.21 -8.77 33.34
N GLU A 309 23.68 -9.98 33.19
CA GLU A 309 24.45 -11.23 33.11
C GLU A 309 24.71 -11.61 31.65
N ASP A 310 25.86 -12.23 31.39
CA ASP A 310 26.23 -12.69 30.06
C ASP A 310 25.48 -13.97 29.67
N CYS A 311 24.98 -14.03 28.43
CA CYS A 311 24.52 -15.29 27.85
C CYS A 311 25.75 -16.19 27.62
N GLY A 312 25.70 -17.42 28.14
CA GLY A 312 26.86 -18.32 28.22
C GLY A 312 27.62 -18.55 26.90
N LEU A 313 28.78 -19.22 27.00
CA LEU A 313 29.72 -19.46 25.89
C LEU A 313 29.09 -20.11 24.63
N ALA A 314 28.10 -20.99 24.80
CA ALA A 314 27.41 -21.64 23.69
C ALA A 314 26.60 -20.65 22.84
N TRP A 315 25.92 -19.70 23.47
CA TRP A 315 25.16 -18.65 22.80
C TRP A 315 26.10 -17.62 22.13
N ARG A 316 27.18 -17.25 22.82
CA ARG A 316 28.22 -16.35 22.26
C ARG A 316 28.83 -16.90 20.97
N THR A 317 29.09 -18.20 20.90
CA THR A 317 29.70 -18.82 19.72
C THR A 317 28.72 -19.03 18.56
N ALA A 318 27.43 -19.21 18.84
CA ALA A 318 26.39 -19.31 17.81
C ALA A 318 26.07 -17.96 17.14
N ASN A 319 26.20 -16.84 17.87
CA ASN A 319 25.86 -15.49 17.40
C ASN A 319 27.08 -14.56 17.17
N LEU A 320 28.30 -15.09 17.24
CA LEU A 320 29.50 -14.37 16.78
C LEU A 320 29.44 -14.28 15.24
N LEU A 321 28.80 -13.23 14.74
CA LEU A 321 29.00 -12.73 13.37
C LEU A 321 30.51 -12.59 13.17
N SER A 322 31.06 -13.37 12.23
CA SER A 322 32.47 -13.19 11.89
C SER A 322 32.66 -11.79 11.30
N PRO A 323 33.81 -11.12 11.53
CA PRO A 323 34.06 -9.76 11.02
C PRO A 323 33.83 -9.62 9.50
N ALA A 324 34.07 -10.69 8.74
CA ALA A 324 33.82 -10.76 7.31
C ALA A 324 32.33 -10.81 6.93
N GLN A 325 31.47 -11.40 7.77
CA GLN A 325 30.01 -11.43 7.54
C GLN A 325 29.35 -10.11 7.93
N PHE A 326 29.89 -9.42 8.95
CA PHE A 326 29.44 -8.07 9.30
C PHE A 326 29.85 -7.05 8.23
N SER A 327 31.12 -7.05 7.80
CA SER A 327 31.56 -6.16 6.72
C SER A 327 30.78 -6.42 5.43
N ALA A 328 30.57 -7.67 5.04
CA ALA A 328 29.78 -8.00 3.84
C ALA A 328 28.32 -7.51 3.90
N ARG A 329 27.71 -7.47 5.09
CA ARG A 329 26.34 -6.92 5.27
C ARG A 329 26.32 -5.39 5.25
N VAL A 330 27.36 -4.75 5.77
CA VAL A 330 27.53 -3.28 5.71
C VAL A 330 27.85 -2.82 4.28
N ASP A 331 28.73 -3.53 3.57
CA ASP A 331 29.07 -3.28 2.17
C ASP A 331 27.86 -3.48 1.24
N ALA A 332 27.01 -4.48 1.54
CA ALA A 332 25.74 -4.68 0.83
C ALA A 332 24.77 -3.51 1.05
N LEU A 333 24.72 -2.96 2.27
CA LEU A 333 23.89 -1.81 2.60
C LEU A 333 24.35 -0.56 1.84
N GLU A 334 25.65 -0.31 1.75
CA GLU A 334 26.23 0.82 1.00
C GLU A 334 25.92 0.73 -0.51
N ALA A 335 25.98 -0.46 -1.10
CA ALA A 335 25.61 -0.66 -2.50
C ALA A 335 24.14 -0.31 -2.77
N HIS A 336 23.25 -0.61 -1.82
CA HIS A 336 21.80 -0.39 -1.94
C HIS A 336 21.39 1.07 -1.61
N MET A 337 22.24 1.84 -0.94
CA MET A 337 21.96 3.25 -0.60
C MET A 337 21.76 4.14 -1.82
N SER A 338 22.54 3.92 -2.89
CA SER A 338 22.45 4.74 -4.10
C SER A 338 21.12 4.55 -4.83
N GLU A 339 20.66 3.30 -4.92
CA GLU A 339 19.39 2.93 -5.54
C GLU A 339 18.19 3.40 -4.70
N PHE A 340 18.28 3.28 -3.38
CA PHE A 340 17.28 3.81 -2.45
C PHE A 340 17.16 5.33 -2.56
N ALA A 341 18.27 6.05 -2.62
CA ALA A 341 18.28 7.50 -2.78
C ALA A 341 17.64 7.93 -4.10
N ALA A 342 18.01 7.29 -5.21
CA ALA A 342 17.42 7.55 -6.51
C ALA A 342 15.91 7.28 -6.52
N SER A 343 15.48 6.14 -5.97
CA SER A 343 14.07 5.76 -5.85
C SER A 343 13.26 6.77 -5.04
N THR A 344 13.83 7.23 -3.92
CA THR A 344 13.21 8.23 -3.04
C THR A 344 13.04 9.57 -3.74
N ILE A 345 14.06 10.03 -4.48
CA ILE A 345 14.00 11.26 -5.26
C ILE A 345 12.95 11.14 -6.37
N ASP A 346 12.93 10.02 -7.10
CA ASP A 346 11.96 9.81 -8.16
C ASP A 346 10.51 9.80 -7.66
N LEU A 347 10.25 9.15 -6.52
CA LEU A 347 8.94 9.18 -5.87
C LEU A 347 8.54 10.60 -5.47
N LEU A 348 9.48 11.36 -4.91
CA LEU A 348 9.25 12.76 -4.54
C LEU A 348 8.92 13.62 -5.75
N VAL A 349 9.69 13.49 -6.83
CA VAL A 349 9.47 14.23 -8.08
C VAL A 349 8.13 13.86 -8.69
N ALA A 350 7.80 12.56 -8.79
CA ALA A 350 6.52 12.10 -9.31
C ALA A 350 5.35 12.67 -8.51
N LEU A 351 5.45 12.66 -7.18
CA LEU A 351 4.38 13.18 -6.33
C LEU A 351 4.25 14.71 -6.42
N LEU A 352 5.35 15.46 -6.44
CA LEU A 352 5.32 16.91 -6.64
C LEU A 352 4.78 17.28 -8.02
N LEU A 353 5.14 16.50 -9.04
CA LEU A 353 4.69 16.71 -10.40
C LEU A 353 3.16 16.63 -10.48
N LYS A 354 2.56 15.57 -9.92
CA LYS A 354 1.10 15.36 -9.98
C LYS A 354 0.29 16.21 -9.00
N SER A 355 0.87 16.57 -7.85
CA SER A 355 0.19 17.33 -6.80
C SER A 355 0.34 18.85 -6.93
N ILE A 356 1.39 19.36 -7.56
CA ILE A 356 1.65 20.81 -7.62
C ILE A 356 1.88 21.26 -9.06
N VAL A 357 2.86 20.67 -9.75
CA VAL A 357 3.32 21.20 -11.03
C VAL A 357 2.26 21.09 -12.12
N ILE A 358 1.70 19.89 -12.34
CA ILE A 358 0.69 19.66 -13.39
C ILE A 358 -0.58 20.47 -13.13
N PRO A 359 -1.18 20.46 -11.91
CA PRO A 359 -2.35 21.28 -11.65
C PRO A 359 -2.11 22.78 -11.89
N LEU A 360 -0.96 23.32 -11.47
CA LEU A 360 -0.63 24.73 -11.69
C LEU A 360 -0.39 25.06 -13.17
N LEU A 361 0.34 24.21 -13.90
CA LEU A 361 0.52 24.37 -15.34
C LEU A 361 -0.81 24.32 -16.09
N PHE A 362 -1.69 23.38 -15.72
CA PHE A 362 -3.02 23.28 -16.29
C PHE A 362 -3.85 24.53 -16.00
N LEU A 363 -3.88 24.99 -14.74
CA LEU A 363 -4.60 26.21 -14.36
C LEU A 363 -4.06 27.44 -15.10
N TYR A 364 -2.74 27.56 -15.25
CA TYR A 364 -2.12 28.62 -16.02
C TYR A 364 -2.53 28.58 -17.50
N ALA A 365 -2.51 27.40 -18.12
CA ALA A 365 -2.94 27.21 -19.51
C ALA A 365 -4.44 27.54 -19.67
N LEU A 366 -5.28 27.06 -18.75
CA LEU A 366 -6.72 27.32 -18.74
C LEU A 366 -7.02 28.81 -18.62
N LEU A 367 -6.36 29.53 -17.72
CA LEU A 367 -6.51 30.97 -17.55
C LEU A 367 -6.04 31.75 -18.79
N THR A 368 -4.99 31.27 -19.46
CA THR A 368 -4.48 31.86 -20.70
C THR A 368 -5.50 31.69 -21.83
N VAL A 369 -6.04 30.48 -22.00
CA VAL A 369 -7.11 30.19 -22.98
C VAL A 369 -8.37 31.01 -22.67
N TYR A 370 -8.77 31.10 -21.41
CA TYR A 370 -9.90 31.92 -20.98
C TYR A 370 -9.71 33.40 -21.35
N ARG A 371 -8.54 33.98 -21.06
CA ARG A 371 -8.25 35.39 -21.38
C ARG A 371 -8.28 35.65 -22.89
N VAL A 372 -7.66 34.79 -23.69
CA VAL A 372 -7.63 34.93 -25.16
C VAL A 372 -9.03 34.72 -25.74
N GLY A 373 -9.77 33.71 -25.27
CA GLY A 373 -11.13 33.41 -25.68
C GLY A 373 -12.10 34.55 -25.37
N MET A 374 -12.01 35.12 -24.15
CA MET A 374 -12.80 36.29 -23.75
C MET A 374 -12.57 37.49 -24.68
N ARG A 375 -11.30 37.81 -25.02
CA ARG A 375 -10.99 38.90 -25.96
C ARG A 375 -11.61 38.68 -27.34
N ARG A 376 -11.57 37.45 -27.85
CA ARG A 376 -12.15 37.10 -29.17
C ARG A 376 -13.68 37.09 -29.17
N LEU A 377 -14.30 36.66 -28.07
CA LEU A 377 -15.76 36.54 -27.96
C LEU A 377 -16.47 37.86 -27.66
N LEU A 378 -15.86 38.72 -26.84
CA LEU A 378 -16.46 39.99 -26.39
C LEU A 378 -16.04 41.20 -27.25
N GLY A 379 -15.02 41.04 -28.09
CA GLY A 379 -14.38 42.15 -28.83
C GLY A 379 -13.48 42.99 -27.92
N ASP A 380 -12.47 43.64 -28.48
CA ASP A 380 -11.61 44.55 -27.72
C ASP A 380 -12.46 45.77 -27.27
N PRO A 381 -12.55 46.10 -25.97
CA PRO A 381 -13.30 47.28 -25.52
C PRO A 381 -12.71 48.62 -25.98
N ARG A 382 -11.58 48.62 -26.72
CA ARG A 382 -10.88 49.81 -27.23
C ARG A 382 -11.13 50.12 -28.72
N VAL A 383 -12.16 49.56 -29.35
CA VAL A 383 -12.61 49.97 -30.70
C VAL A 383 -14.09 50.33 -30.68
#